data_AF-A0A1Y3ETL4-F1
#
_entry.id   AF-A0A1Y3ETL4-F1
#
_cell.length_a   1.000
_cell.length_b   1.000
_cell.length_c   1.000
_cell.angle_alpha   90.00
_cell.angle_beta   90.00
_cell.angle_gamma   90.00
#
_symmetry.space_group_name_H-M   'P 1'
#
loop_
_entity.id
_entity.type
_entity.pdbx_description
1 polymer ?
#
loop_
_entity_poly.entity_id
_entity_poly.type
_entity_poly.pdbx_seq_one_letter_code
_entity_poly.pdbx_strand_id
1 'polypeptide(L)' 'DFNRQFELITNDHRDIVVPDVNLASKLREDCQKIVLSKYRPFYEKYRQVNFTKNPDKYFKYTPESIANTIDNLFNATL' A
#
# COMPACT_ATOMS: atom_id res chain seq x y z
N ASP A 1 14.02 3.74 1.32
CA ASP A 1 13.10 3.60 2.46
C ASP A 1 11.72 3.29 1.91
N PHE A 2 11.08 2.21 2.39
CA PHE A 2 9.80 1.76 1.84
C PHE A 2 8.68 2.77 2.13
N ASN A 3 8.60 3.26 3.38
CA ASN A 3 7.52 4.16 3.82
C ASN A 3 7.52 5.44 2.97
N ARG A 4 8.69 6.07 2.80
CA ARG A 4 8.82 7.27 1.95
C ARG A 4 8.43 7.02 0.49
N GLN A 5 8.87 5.91 -0.10
CA GLN A 5 8.58 5.61 -1.51
C GLN A 5 7.10 5.28 -1.71
N PHE A 6 6.49 4.57 -0.76
CA PHE A 6 5.06 4.28 -0.77
C PHE A 6 4.24 5.58 -0.70
N GLU A 7 4.60 6.52 0.20
CA GLU A 7 3.95 7.83 0.30
C GLU A 7 4.08 8.66 -0.98
N LEU A 8 5.27 8.70 -1.58
CA LEU A 8 5.47 9.44 -2.84
C LEU A 8 4.61 8.89 -3.98
N ILE A 9 4.63 7.58 -4.20
CA ILE A 9 3.88 6.93 -5.29
C ILE A 9 2.36 7.07 -5.08
N THR A 10 1.89 6.87 -3.85
CA THR A 10 0.46 6.98 -3.53
C THR A 10 -0.03 8.43 -3.63
N ASN A 11 0.82 9.41 -3.29
CA ASN A 11 0.51 10.82 -3.48
C ASN A 11 0.47 11.19 -4.97
N ASP A 12 1.43 10.76 -5.78
CA ASP A 12 1.46 11.04 -7.23
C ASP A 12 0.27 10.42 -7.96
N HIS A 13 -0.13 9.20 -7.57
CA HIS A 13 -1.30 8.53 -8.14
C HIS A 13 -2.64 8.99 -7.57
N ARG A 14 -2.64 9.85 -6.53
CA ARG A 14 -3.86 10.35 -5.90
C ARG A 14 -4.68 11.23 -6.84
N ASP A 15 -4.00 12.05 -7.64
CA ASP A 15 -4.64 12.94 -8.62
C ASP A 15 -5.00 12.23 -9.93
N ILE A 16 -4.63 10.96 -10.08
CA ILE A 16 -4.98 10.16 -11.26
C ILE A 16 -6.36 9.58 -11.08
N VAL A 17 -7.28 9.98 -11.96
CA VAL A 17 -8.64 9.46 -12.02
C VAL A 17 -8.79 8.55 -13.22
N VAL A 18 -9.26 7.33 -13.00
CA VAL A 18 -9.62 6.39 -14.06
C VAL A 18 -11.14 6.35 -14.18
N PRO A 19 -11.73 6.84 -15.29
CA PRO A 19 -13.19 6.93 -15.45
C PRO A 19 -13.87 5.57 -15.64
N ASP A 20 -13.13 4.56 -16.12
CA ASP A 20 -13.63 3.19 -16.24
C ASP A 20 -13.48 2.46 -14.89
N VAL A 21 -14.60 2.18 -14.24
CA VAL A 21 -14.65 1.51 -12.94
C VAL A 21 -14.08 0.09 -12.95
N ASN A 22 -14.24 -0.65 -14.07
CA ASN A 22 -13.73 -2.02 -14.18
C ASN A 22 -12.21 -2.00 -14.33
N LEU A 23 -11.69 -1.07 -15.14
CA LEU A 23 -10.26 -0.87 -15.28
C LEU A 23 -9.62 -0.38 -13.98
N ALA A 24 -10.27 0.56 -13.29
CA ALA A 24 -9.82 1.08 -12.01
C ALA A 24 -9.77 -0.04 -10.94
N SER A 25 -10.81 -0.85 -10.82
CA SER A 25 -10.84 -2.00 -9.90
C SER A 25 -9.71 -2.97 -10.20
N LYS A 26 -9.56 -3.35 -11.48
CA LYS A 26 -8.52 -4.31 -11.90
C LYS A 26 -7.11 -3.81 -11.62
N LEU A 27 -6.84 -2.53 -11.89
CA LEU A 27 -5.56 -1.89 -11.56
C LEU A 27 -5.28 -1.93 -10.06
N ARG A 28 -6.27 -1.60 -9.22
CA ARG A 28 -6.12 -1.66 -7.76
C ARG A 28 -5.85 -3.08 -7.28
N GLU A 29 -6.59 -4.05 -7.77
CA GLU A 29 -6.41 -5.47 -7.42
C GLU A 29 -5.02 -5.97 -7.83
N ASP A 30 -4.56 -5.66 -9.05
CA ASP A 30 -3.24 -6.04 -9.54
C ASP A 30 -2.13 -5.36 -8.72
N CYS A 31 -2.25 -4.06 -8.45
CA CYS A 31 -1.32 -3.32 -7.60
C CYS A 31 -1.26 -3.89 -6.18
N GLN A 32 -2.40 -4.14 -5.55
CA GLN A 32 -2.48 -4.74 -4.22
C GLN A 32 -1.83 -6.13 -4.23
N LYS A 33 -2.14 -6.98 -5.22
CA LYS A 33 -1.58 -8.33 -5.31
C LYS A 33 -0.06 -8.32 -5.41
N ILE A 34 0.50 -7.45 -6.25
CA ILE A 34 1.95 -7.31 -6.42
C ILE A 34 2.62 -6.83 -5.13
N VAL A 35 2.10 -5.76 -4.54
CA VAL A 35 2.70 -5.15 -3.34
C VAL A 35 2.55 -6.07 -2.12
N LEU A 36 1.35 -6.60 -1.87
CA LEU A 36 1.07 -7.47 -0.71
C LEU A 36 1.80 -8.80 -0.79
N SER A 37 1.99 -9.37 -1.99
CA SER A 37 2.76 -10.61 -2.17
C SER A 37 4.19 -10.48 -1.65
N LYS A 38 4.79 -9.29 -1.76
CA LYS A 38 6.15 -9.00 -1.26
C LYS A 38 6.13 -8.48 0.18
N TYR A 39 5.14 -7.64 0.52
CA TYR A 39 5.09 -6.96 1.81
C TYR A 39 4.63 -7.86 2.96
N ARG A 40 3.64 -8.74 2.76
CA ARG A 40 3.15 -9.66 3.80
C ARG A 40 4.25 -10.53 4.42
N PRO A 41 5.02 -11.32 3.64
CA PRO A 41 6.08 -12.15 4.22
C PRO A 41 7.19 -11.33 4.87
N PHE A 42 7.46 -10.12 4.36
CA PHE A 42 8.37 -9.17 5.01
C PHE A 42 7.82 -8.72 6.38
N TYR A 43 6.58 -8.23 6.41
CA TYR A 43 5.93 -7.74 7.61
C TYR A 43 5.84 -8.83 8.70
N GLU A 44 5.38 -10.03 8.34
CA GLU A 44 5.26 -11.15 9.30
C GLU A 44 6.62 -11.59 9.84
N LYS A 45 7.64 -11.70 8.96
CA LYS A 45 8.98 -12.13 9.35
C LYS A 45 9.69 -11.13 10.26
N TYR A 46 9.58 -9.83 9.97
CA TYR A 46 10.33 -8.81 10.71
C TYR A 46 9.56 -8.26 11.91
N ARG A 47 8.22 -8.34 11.96
CA ARG A 47 7.44 -7.91 13.12
C ARG A 47 7.68 -8.78 14.36
N GLN A 48 7.99 -10.07 14.16
CA GLN A 48 8.28 -11.00 15.26
C GLN A 48 9.72 -10.88 15.77
N VAL A 49 10.60 -10.21 15.03
CA VAL A 49 11.99 -9.99 15.44
C VAL A 49 12.02 -8.74 16.32
N ASN A 50 12.42 -8.92 17.58
CA ASN A 50 12.68 -7.82 18.51
C ASN A 50 13.98 -7.07 18.15
N PHE A 51 13.98 -6.43 16.98
CA PHE A 51 15.11 -5.66 16.49
C PHE A 51 15.19 -4.25 17.13
N THR A 52 14.09 -3.75 17.68
CA THR A 52 14.03 -2.40 18.24
C THR A 52 13.05 -2.30 19.40
N LYS A 53 13.31 -1.37 20.33
CA LYS A 53 12.43 -1.05 21.46
C LYS A 53 11.15 -0.30 21.03
N ASN A 54 11.11 0.24 19.81
CA ASN A 54 9.99 1.04 19.32
C ASN A 54 9.54 0.62 17.90
N PRO A 55 9.00 -0.61 17.74
CA PRO A 55 8.67 -1.19 16.44
C PRO A 55 7.65 -0.34 15.65
N ASP A 56 6.72 0.34 16.31
CA ASP A 56 5.71 1.21 15.70
C ASP A 56 6.31 2.35 14.86
N LYS A 57 7.55 2.77 15.15
CA LYS A 57 8.24 3.80 14.35
C LYS A 57 8.58 3.30 12.93
N TYR A 58 8.80 2.00 12.77
CA TYR A 58 9.27 1.40 11.52
C TYR A 58 8.15 0.65 10.79
N PHE A 59 7.24 0.02 11.54
CA PHE A 59 6.05 -0.65 11.00
C PHE A 59 4.85 0.31 10.87
N LYS A 60 5.07 1.46 10.22
CA LYS A 60 4.04 2.51 10.00
C LYS A 60 2.83 1.98 9.22
N TYR A 61 3.05 1.05 8.30
CA TYR A 61 2.01 0.48 7.45
C TYR A 61 1.81 -1.00 7.75
N THR A 62 0.57 -1.41 8.00
CA THR A 62 0.20 -2.83 7.99
C THR A 62 -0.11 -3.26 6.55
N PRO A 63 -0.08 -4.58 6.24
CA PRO A 63 -0.55 -5.07 4.95
C PRO A 63 -1.98 -4.59 4.63
N GLU A 64 -2.84 -4.51 5.62
CA GLU A 64 -4.21 -3.98 5.47
C GLU A 64 -4.23 -2.49 5.18
N SER A 65 -3.39 -1.69 5.85
CA SER A 65 -3.27 -0.25 5.59
C SER A 65 -2.76 0.03 4.17
N ILE A 66 -1.81 -0.77 3.67
CA ILE A 66 -1.34 -0.69 2.28
C ILE A 66 -2.47 -1.01 1.31
N ALA A 67 -3.21 -2.09 1.55
CA ALA A 67 -4.35 -2.46 0.71
C ALA A 67 -5.37 -1.33 0.64
N ASN A 68 -5.77 -0.79 1.80
CA ASN A 68 -6.71 0.32 1.88
C ASN A 68 -6.20 1.59 1.18
N THR A 69 -4.90 1.89 1.27
CA THR A 69 -4.33 3.05 0.57
C THR A 69 -4.42 2.88 -0.94
N ILE A 70 -4.10 1.68 -1.47
CA ILE A 70 -4.22 1.37 -2.90
C ILE A 70 -5.70 1.35 -3.33
N ASP A 71 -6.60 0.89 -2.47
CA ASP A 71 -8.05 0.87 -2.73
C ASP A 71 -8.63 2.27 -2.94
N ASN A 72 -8.07 3.27 -2.26
CA ASN A 72 -8.45 4.68 -2.40
C ASN A 72 -7.82 5.36 -3.63
N LEU A 73 -6.90 4.71 -4.36
CA LEU A 73 -6.34 5.25 -5.60
C LEU A 73 -7.32 5.10 -6.76
N PHE A 74 -7.21 5.98 -7.76
CA PHE A 74 -8.01 5.92 -8.99
C PHE A 74 -9.53 6.04 -8.75
N ASN A 75 -9.96 6.61 -7.62
CA ASN A 75 -11.37 6.91 -7.38
C ASN A 75 -11.80 8.10 -8.25
N ALA A 76 -12.70 7.83 -9.20
CA ALA A 76 -13.53 8.88 -9.78
C ALA A 76 -14.47 9.38 -8.68
N THR A 77 -14.11 10.48 -8.03
CA THR A 77 -15.08 11.23 -7.24
C THR A 77 -16.06 11.81 -8.26
N LEU A 78 -17.24 11.20 -8.37
CA LEU A 78 -18.39 11.77 -9.08
C LEU A 78 -18.89 13.01 -8.35
#